data_AF-A0A1I7Y5K7-F1
#
_entry.id   AF-A0A1I7Y5K7-F1
#
_cell.length_a   1.000
_cell.length_b   1.000
_cell.length_c   1.000
_cell.angle_alpha   90.00
_cell.angle_beta   90.00
_cell.angle_gamma   90.00
#
_symmetry.space_group_name_H-M   'P 1'
#
loop_
_entity.id
_entity.type
_entity.pdbx_description
1 polymer ?
#
loop_
_entity_poly.entity_id
_entity_poly.type
_entity_poly.pdbx_seq_one_letter_code
_entity_poly.pdbx_strand_id
1 'polypeptide(L)'
;MERRIVILEFCIAVILSITALCLMTVILRRKSLLKIWKQSPGLSLFLGSITLLVAFNGILSIEWIFFAFGLIENVPENTVLLIFTSHVAVLTSLLHNCTTIALFAHRIHCLLYPAKYAKKFNYIVIGVLGLFWVAGAITMTCVLIYSVIGNPNPVPEGCYSFNCTSAYTGAVRIVCTDVLIISVTCVLTLLGSYMIYLYHKYRKREYSVQERKTNTFTLYVFYVRFLCTTVPFFCEFMLSTIANIGLGKIIGPYGAVGALIDNLLKIFAYYLVTRPQKKVVSIASLNKLS
;
A
#
# COMPACT_ATOMS: atom_id res chain seq x y z
N MET A 1 -22.67 -10.58 -9.69
CA MET A 1 -21.39 -11.12 -10.20
C MET A 1 -21.41 -12.61 -10.01
N GLU A 2 -20.96 -13.40 -10.99
CA GLU A 2 -20.92 -14.85 -10.83
C GLU A 2 -19.92 -15.24 -9.74
N ARG A 3 -20.36 -16.06 -8.79
CA ARG A 3 -19.56 -16.58 -7.67
C ARG A 3 -18.20 -17.17 -8.12
N ARG A 4 -18.15 -17.76 -9.31
CA ARG A 4 -16.93 -18.34 -9.91
C ARG A 4 -15.86 -17.27 -10.21
N ILE A 5 -16.27 -16.11 -10.72
CA ILE A 5 -15.36 -15.01 -11.07
C ILE A 5 -14.75 -14.44 -9.79
N VAL A 6 -15.56 -14.23 -8.77
CA VAL A 6 -15.13 -13.75 -7.44
C VAL A 6 -14.08 -14.68 -6.82
N ILE A 7 -14.32 -15.99 -6.83
CA ILE A 7 -13.37 -16.97 -6.31
C ILE A 7 -12.05 -16.90 -7.07
N LEU A 8 -12.10 -16.80 -8.41
CA LEU A 8 -10.90 -16.67 -9.23
C LEU A 8 -10.11 -15.41 -8.88
N GLU A 9 -10.77 -14.26 -8.70
CA GLU A 9 -10.12 -13.01 -8.30
C GLU A 9 -9.42 -13.14 -6.95
N PHE A 10 -10.07 -13.71 -5.95
CA PHE A 10 -9.44 -13.93 -4.65
C PHE A 10 -8.30 -14.95 -4.71
N CYS A 11 -8.40 -15.99 -5.56
CA CYS A 11 -7.28 -16.91 -5.78
C CYS A 11 -6.06 -16.19 -6.37
N ILE A 12 -6.27 -15.30 -7.35
CA ILE A 12 -5.21 -14.45 -7.91
C ILE A 12 -4.62 -13.56 -6.81
N ALA A 13 -5.46 -12.94 -5.98
CA ALA A 13 -5.03 -12.13 -4.84
C ALA A 13 -4.15 -12.91 -3.87
N VAL A 14 -4.51 -14.16 -3.53
CA VAL A 14 -3.69 -15.03 -2.66
C VAL A 14 -2.34 -15.33 -3.31
N ILE A 15 -2.31 -15.68 -4.60
CA ILE A 15 -1.05 -15.95 -5.33
C ILE A 15 -0.13 -14.72 -5.34
N LEU A 16 -0.67 -13.54 -5.63
CA LEU A 16 0.07 -12.28 -5.60
C LEU A 16 0.62 -11.98 -4.21
N SER A 17 -0.19 -12.23 -3.17
CA SER A 17 0.19 -12.03 -1.77
C SER A 17 1.34 -12.95 -1.36
N ILE A 18 1.24 -14.24 -1.67
CA ILE A 18 2.30 -15.23 -1.41
C ILE A 18 3.59 -14.83 -2.14
N THR A 19 3.49 -14.47 -3.41
CA THR A 19 4.64 -14.05 -4.22
C THR A 19 5.34 -12.83 -3.61
N ALA A 20 4.55 -11.83 -3.21
CA ALA A 20 5.06 -10.63 -2.55
C ALA A 20 5.74 -10.93 -1.20
N LEU A 21 5.15 -11.80 -0.37
CA LEU A 21 5.73 -12.23 0.91
C LEU A 21 7.02 -13.05 0.74
N CYS A 22 7.08 -13.92 -0.28
CA CYS A 22 8.31 -14.64 -0.62
C CYS A 22 9.41 -13.67 -1.03
N LEU A 23 9.12 -12.68 -1.90
CA LEU A 23 10.08 -11.65 -2.29
C LEU A 23 10.53 -10.80 -1.09
N MET A 24 9.60 -10.41 -0.22
CA MET A 24 9.92 -9.68 1.01
C MET A 24 10.82 -10.50 1.93
N THR A 25 10.56 -11.79 2.10
CA THR A 25 11.43 -12.67 2.88
C THR A 25 12.84 -12.71 2.30
N VAL A 26 13.00 -12.79 0.98
CA VAL A 26 14.31 -12.73 0.32
C VAL A 26 15.00 -11.38 0.56
N ILE A 27 14.26 -10.28 0.49
CA ILE A 27 14.78 -8.93 0.80
C ILE A 27 15.27 -8.85 2.25
N LEU A 28 14.45 -9.29 3.21
CA LEU A 28 14.74 -9.20 4.64
C LEU A 28 15.88 -10.15 5.08
N ARG A 29 16.03 -11.30 4.41
CA ARG A 29 17.20 -12.17 4.60
C ARG A 29 18.51 -11.51 4.19
N ARG A 30 18.49 -10.65 3.16
CA ARG A 30 19.69 -9.88 2.75
C ARG A 30 19.99 -8.75 3.74
N LYS A 31 18.96 -8.11 4.27
CA LYS A 31 19.13 -6.97 5.19
C LYS A 31 17.93 -6.84 6.12
N SER A 32 18.18 -6.98 7.42
CA SER A 32 17.12 -6.85 8.43
C SER A 32 16.53 -5.44 8.49
N LEU A 33 15.26 -5.34 8.84
CA LEU A 33 14.56 -4.05 9.02
C LEU A 33 15.31 -3.14 10.00
N LEU A 34 15.86 -3.68 11.09
CA LEU A 34 16.66 -2.91 12.05
C LEU A 34 17.90 -2.26 11.41
N LYS A 35 18.58 -2.97 10.49
CA LYS A 35 19.71 -2.41 9.75
C LYS A 35 19.26 -1.34 8.76
N ILE A 36 18.09 -1.51 8.13
CA ILE A 36 17.50 -0.50 7.23
C ILE A 36 17.08 0.73 8.02
N TRP A 37 16.46 0.55 9.20
CA TRP A 37 16.02 1.62 10.09
C TRP A 37 17.15 2.57 10.46
N LYS A 38 18.32 2.02 10.84
CA LYS A 38 19.50 2.83 11.17
C LYS A 38 19.97 3.71 10.01
N GLN A 39 19.68 3.33 8.77
CA GLN A 39 20.07 4.08 7.56
C GLN A 39 18.97 5.02 7.07
N SER A 40 17.74 4.54 7.00
CA SER A 40 16.57 5.31 6.57
C SER A 40 15.33 4.78 7.29
N PRO A 41 14.91 5.43 8.39
CA PRO A 41 13.72 5.05 9.16
C PRO A 41 12.47 4.97 8.29
N GLY A 42 12.26 5.95 7.40
CA GLY A 42 11.10 5.97 6.50
C GLY A 42 11.04 4.76 5.55
N LEU A 43 12.18 4.33 5.01
CA LEU A 43 12.23 3.13 4.16
C LEU A 43 11.96 1.85 4.96
N SER A 44 12.48 1.76 6.18
CA SER A 44 12.22 0.61 7.05
C SER A 44 10.73 0.50 7.40
N LEU A 45 10.10 1.63 7.74
CA LEU A 45 8.66 1.68 8.02
C LEU A 45 7.84 1.32 6.80
N PHE A 46 8.22 1.83 5.62
CA PHE A 46 7.57 1.49 4.36
C PHE A 46 7.61 -0.02 4.07
N LEU A 47 8.77 -0.66 4.25
CA LEU A 47 8.91 -2.10 4.05
C LEU A 47 8.16 -2.93 5.10
N GLY A 48 8.13 -2.46 6.35
CA GLY A 48 7.33 -3.10 7.39
C GLY A 48 5.83 -3.00 7.10
N SER A 49 5.34 -1.80 6.79
CA SER A 49 3.92 -1.54 6.55
C SER A 49 3.41 -2.25 5.30
N ILE A 50 4.17 -2.30 4.20
CA ILE A 50 3.76 -3.02 2.99
C ILE A 50 3.72 -4.53 3.22
N THR A 51 4.61 -5.08 4.07
CA THR A 51 4.58 -6.51 4.44
C THR A 51 3.30 -6.84 5.22
N LEU A 52 2.96 -6.01 6.22
CA LEU A 52 1.72 -6.18 6.97
C LEU A 52 0.49 -6.05 6.06
N LEU A 53 0.47 -5.04 5.20
CA LEU A 53 -0.64 -4.82 4.26
C LEU A 53 -0.84 -6.01 3.32
N VAL A 54 0.23 -6.55 2.74
CA VAL A 54 0.16 -7.74 1.88
C VAL A 54 -0.33 -8.97 2.67
N ALA A 55 0.15 -9.16 3.90
CA ALA A 55 -0.27 -10.29 4.73
C ALA A 55 -1.77 -10.23 5.06
N PHE A 56 -2.27 -9.08 5.52
CA PHE A 56 -3.70 -8.92 5.84
C PHE A 56 -4.60 -9.00 4.61
N ASN A 57 -4.19 -8.46 3.46
CA ASN A 57 -4.94 -8.66 2.21
C ASN A 57 -4.98 -10.12 1.77
N GLY A 58 -3.89 -10.88 1.99
CA GLY A 58 -3.85 -12.32 1.76
C GLY A 58 -4.82 -13.08 2.66
N ILE A 59 -4.81 -12.79 3.97
CA ILE A 59 -5.74 -13.38 4.95
C ILE A 59 -7.19 -13.07 4.57
N LEU A 60 -7.49 -11.80 4.29
CA LEU A 60 -8.82 -11.36 3.87
C LEU A 60 -9.28 -12.11 2.61
N SER A 61 -8.40 -12.30 1.62
CA SER A 61 -8.73 -13.03 0.39
C SER A 61 -9.04 -14.51 0.67
N ILE A 62 -8.32 -15.15 1.59
CA ILE A 62 -8.58 -16.54 2.03
C ILE A 62 -9.93 -16.63 2.73
N GLU A 63 -10.24 -15.71 3.63
CA GLU A 63 -11.54 -15.68 4.32
C GLU A 63 -12.69 -15.53 3.33
N TRP A 64 -12.58 -14.61 2.36
CA TRP A 64 -13.59 -14.47 1.31
C TRP A 64 -13.71 -15.70 0.41
N ILE A 65 -12.62 -16.44 0.16
CA ILE A 65 -12.68 -17.73 -0.54
C ILE A 65 -13.48 -18.75 0.28
N PHE A 66 -13.20 -18.88 1.58
CA PHE A 66 -13.93 -19.82 2.44
C PHE A 66 -15.41 -19.46 2.57
N PHE A 67 -15.72 -18.18 2.73
CA PHE A 67 -17.08 -17.66 2.68
C PHE A 67 -17.74 -17.96 1.32
N ALA A 68 -17.03 -17.69 0.22
CA ALA A 68 -17.51 -17.98 -1.12
C ALA A 68 -17.57 -19.49 -1.43
N PHE A 69 -17.01 -20.41 -0.64
CA PHE A 69 -17.27 -21.85 -0.76
C PHE A 69 -18.42 -22.33 0.14
N GLY A 70 -18.92 -21.48 1.03
CA GLY A 70 -19.90 -21.86 2.05
C GLY A 70 -19.28 -22.63 3.21
N LEU A 71 -17.96 -22.57 3.38
CA LEU A 71 -17.25 -23.13 4.53
C LEU A 71 -17.39 -22.24 5.77
N ILE A 72 -17.60 -20.94 5.56
CA ILE A 72 -18.00 -20.00 6.60
C ILE A 72 -19.50 -19.75 6.41
N GLU A 73 -20.30 -20.16 7.39
CA GLU A 73 -21.76 -19.96 7.36
C GLU A 73 -22.08 -18.46 7.40
N ASN A 74 -23.07 -18.03 6.61
CA ASN A 74 -23.51 -16.64 6.55
C ASN A 74 -24.44 -16.29 7.72
N VAL A 75 -23.88 -16.31 8.92
CA VAL A 75 -24.53 -15.90 10.17
C VAL A 75 -23.90 -14.60 10.69
N PRO A 76 -24.62 -13.82 11.51
CA PRO A 76 -24.12 -12.54 12.02
C PRO A 76 -22.76 -12.65 12.73
N GLU A 77 -22.52 -13.72 13.48
CA GLU A 77 -21.28 -13.94 14.24
C GLU A 77 -20.06 -14.06 13.32
N ASN A 78 -20.19 -14.85 12.25
CA ASN A 78 -19.13 -15.02 11.25
C ASN A 78 -18.94 -13.76 10.39
N THR A 79 -20.01 -12.97 10.22
CA THR A 79 -19.95 -11.69 9.51
C THR A 79 -19.07 -10.69 10.24
N VAL A 80 -19.09 -10.68 11.58
CA VAL A 80 -18.19 -9.85 12.41
C VAL A 80 -16.72 -10.15 12.13
N LEU A 81 -16.36 -11.43 11.93
CA LEU A 81 -14.99 -11.82 11.58
C LEU A 81 -14.55 -11.21 10.25
N LEU A 82 -15.37 -11.34 9.20
CA LEU A 82 -15.09 -10.77 7.86
C LEU A 82 -14.95 -9.23 7.93
N ILE A 83 -15.81 -8.59 8.70
CA ILE A 83 -15.78 -7.14 8.94
C ILE A 83 -14.49 -6.74 9.66
N PHE A 84 -14.11 -7.48 10.72
CA PHE A 84 -12.92 -7.20 11.51
C PHE A 84 -11.65 -7.32 10.67
N THR A 85 -11.48 -8.42 9.93
CA THR A 85 -10.29 -8.61 9.09
C THR A 85 -10.22 -7.54 7.98
N SER A 86 -11.36 -7.20 7.38
CA SER A 86 -11.44 -6.10 6.40
C SER A 86 -11.01 -4.76 7.02
N HIS A 87 -11.47 -4.47 8.23
CA HIS A 87 -11.10 -3.26 8.96
C HIS A 87 -9.60 -3.19 9.25
N VAL A 88 -9.00 -4.29 9.70
CA VAL A 88 -7.55 -4.36 9.92
C VAL A 88 -6.78 -4.12 8.61
N ALA A 89 -7.25 -4.66 7.48
CA ALA A 89 -6.66 -4.38 6.16
C ALA A 89 -6.74 -2.87 5.80
N VAL A 90 -7.86 -2.20 6.10
CA VAL A 90 -8.01 -0.74 5.91
C VAL A 90 -7.04 0.04 6.81
N LEU A 91 -6.93 -0.33 8.09
CA LEU A 91 -6.02 0.32 9.03
C LEU A 91 -4.55 0.18 8.63
N THR A 92 -4.16 -1.00 8.14
CA THR A 92 -2.80 -1.23 7.63
C THR A 92 -2.55 -0.52 6.31
N SER A 93 -3.58 -0.34 5.46
CA SER A 93 -3.49 0.51 4.27
C SER A 93 -3.25 1.99 4.64
N LEU A 94 -3.97 2.51 5.64
CA LEU A 94 -3.74 3.87 6.15
C LEU A 94 -2.32 4.03 6.72
N LEU A 95 -1.84 3.04 7.49
CA LEU A 95 -0.45 3.02 7.97
C LEU A 95 0.53 3.06 6.79
N HIS A 96 0.33 2.22 5.78
CA HIS A 96 1.19 2.16 4.61
C HIS A 96 1.24 3.51 3.88
N ASN A 97 0.09 4.17 3.71
CA ASN A 97 0.02 5.49 3.12
C ASN A 97 0.81 6.53 3.94
N CYS A 98 0.66 6.53 5.26
CA CYS A 98 1.43 7.41 6.15
C CYS A 98 2.95 7.16 6.02
N THR A 99 3.38 5.90 6.00
CA THR A 99 4.81 5.57 5.81
C THR A 99 5.32 5.95 4.42
N THR A 100 4.48 5.96 3.39
CA THR A 100 4.81 6.43 2.04
C THR A 100 4.98 7.95 2.03
N ILE A 101 4.10 8.70 2.71
CA ILE A 101 4.26 10.15 2.93
C ILE A 101 5.58 10.42 3.64
N ALA A 102 5.88 9.69 4.72
CA ALA A 102 7.14 9.83 5.45
C ALA A 102 8.35 9.56 4.56
N LEU A 103 8.28 8.55 3.69
CA LEU A 103 9.32 8.25 2.72
C LEU A 103 9.53 9.40 1.73
N PHE A 104 8.46 9.95 1.14
CA PHE A 104 8.55 11.08 0.21
C PHE A 104 9.07 12.35 0.90
N ALA A 105 8.55 12.68 2.07
CA ALA A 105 9.00 13.83 2.86
C ALA A 105 10.49 13.73 3.21
N HIS A 106 10.95 12.55 3.64
CA HIS A 106 12.37 12.31 3.91
C HIS A 106 13.22 12.54 2.65
N ARG A 107 12.77 12.08 1.48
CA ARG A 107 13.51 12.26 0.21
C ARG A 107 13.55 13.72 -0.23
N ILE A 108 12.43 14.42 -0.13
CA ILE A 108 12.35 15.86 -0.40
C ILE A 108 13.36 16.61 0.48
N HIS A 109 13.40 16.31 1.79
CA HIS A 109 14.34 16.93 2.71
C HIS A 109 15.80 16.65 2.31
N CYS A 110 16.15 15.40 1.98
CA CYS A 110 17.51 15.06 1.53
C CYS A 110 17.89 15.73 0.20
N LEU A 111 16.95 15.93 -0.73
CA LEU A 111 17.20 16.62 -2.00
C LEU A 111 17.42 18.12 -1.81
N LEU A 112 16.63 18.75 -0.94
CA LEU A 112 16.74 20.18 -0.63
C LEU A 112 17.96 20.50 0.24
N TYR A 113 18.24 19.66 1.24
CA TYR A 113 19.24 19.91 2.28
C TYR A 113 20.22 18.74 2.45
N PRO A 114 21.11 18.47 1.47
CA PRO A 114 22.00 17.32 1.48
C PRO A 114 23.01 17.34 2.65
N ALA A 115 23.43 18.52 3.11
CA ALA A 115 24.40 18.67 4.19
C ALA A 115 23.80 18.59 5.62
N LYS A 116 22.46 18.55 5.75
CA LYS A 116 21.80 18.59 7.07
C LYS A 116 21.50 17.19 7.60
N TYR A 117 21.68 17.01 8.90
CA TYR A 117 21.31 15.78 9.60
C TYR A 117 19.80 15.52 9.53
N ALA A 118 19.38 14.56 8.70
CA ALA A 118 17.96 14.22 8.50
C ALA A 118 17.29 13.49 9.69
N LYS A 119 18.04 13.12 10.74
CA LYS A 119 17.50 12.34 11.87
C LYS A 119 16.37 13.07 12.60
N LYS A 120 16.59 14.33 13.01
CA LYS A 120 15.57 15.12 13.75
C LYS A 120 14.30 15.30 12.92
N PHE A 121 14.45 15.64 11.65
CA PHE A 121 13.34 15.76 10.71
C PHE A 121 12.54 14.45 10.61
N ASN A 122 13.21 13.31 10.45
CA ASN A 122 12.55 12.02 10.35
C ASN A 122 11.75 11.67 11.60
N TYR A 123 12.29 11.91 12.81
CA TYR A 123 11.56 11.65 14.04
C TYR A 123 10.31 12.52 14.17
N ILE A 124 10.40 13.81 13.81
CA ILE A 124 9.23 14.70 13.83
C ILE A 124 8.18 14.22 12.83
N VAL A 125 8.57 13.94 11.59
CA VAL A 125 7.64 13.48 10.54
C VAL A 125 6.98 12.15 10.92
N ILE A 126 7.76 11.18 11.42
CA ILE A 126 7.23 9.89 11.88
C ILE A 126 6.30 10.08 13.08
N GLY A 127 6.64 10.96 14.02
CA GLY A 127 5.79 11.28 15.17
C GLY A 127 4.44 11.86 14.76
N VAL A 128 4.44 12.88 13.91
CA VAL A 128 3.21 13.52 13.40
C VAL A 128 2.35 12.53 12.62
N LEU A 129 2.94 11.78 11.69
CA LEU A 129 2.21 10.81 10.88
C LEU A 129 1.74 9.59 11.70
N GLY A 130 2.50 9.21 12.72
CA GLY A 130 2.13 8.16 13.67
C GLY A 130 0.92 8.58 14.51
N LEU A 131 0.92 9.81 15.04
CA LEU A 131 -0.22 10.38 15.76
C LEU A 131 -1.45 10.48 14.86
N PHE A 132 -1.29 10.94 13.62
CA PHE A 132 -2.37 10.98 12.64
C PHE A 132 -2.94 9.57 12.36
N TRP A 133 -2.08 8.57 12.18
CA TRP A 133 -2.52 7.19 11.99
C TRP A 133 -3.28 6.64 13.22
N VAL A 134 -2.77 6.86 14.44
CA VAL A 134 -3.45 6.42 15.67
C VAL A 134 -4.81 7.09 15.81
N ALA A 135 -4.90 8.40 15.62
CA ALA A 135 -6.16 9.13 15.69
C ALA A 135 -7.14 8.64 14.62
N GLY A 136 -6.69 8.47 13.39
CA GLY A 136 -7.50 7.90 12.31
C GLY A 136 -7.97 6.48 12.60
N ALA A 137 -7.10 5.63 13.15
CA ALA A 137 -7.43 4.26 13.53
C ALA A 137 -8.50 4.19 14.61
N ILE A 138 -8.37 5.01 15.66
CA ILE A 138 -9.37 5.11 16.73
C ILE A 138 -10.71 5.57 16.15
N THR A 139 -10.72 6.67 15.39
CA THR A 139 -11.95 7.20 14.78
C THR A 139 -12.64 6.16 13.89
N MET A 140 -11.91 5.53 12.97
CA MET A 140 -12.49 4.52 12.07
C MET A 140 -13.00 3.29 12.85
N THR A 141 -12.29 2.86 13.89
CA THR A 141 -12.71 1.72 14.73
C THR A 141 -13.96 2.05 15.52
N CYS A 142 -14.05 3.24 16.13
CA CYS A 142 -15.25 3.67 16.85
C CYS A 142 -16.46 3.74 15.92
N VAL A 143 -16.34 4.37 14.75
CA VAL A 143 -17.43 4.47 13.77
C VAL A 143 -17.89 3.10 13.30
N LEU A 144 -16.94 2.17 13.08
CA LEU A 144 -17.27 0.80 12.71
C LEU A 144 -18.02 0.06 13.83
N ILE A 145 -17.53 0.13 15.07
CA ILE A 145 -18.17 -0.52 16.23
C ILE A 145 -19.62 -0.04 16.38
N TYR A 146 -19.85 1.27 16.30
CA TYR A 146 -21.21 1.83 16.33
C TYR A 146 -22.09 1.31 15.19
N SER A 147 -21.52 1.14 13.99
CA SER A 147 -22.25 0.64 12.82
C SER A 147 -22.59 -0.86 12.94
N VAL A 148 -21.70 -1.66 13.52
CA VAL A 148 -21.88 -3.11 13.69
C VAL A 148 -22.86 -3.43 14.83
N ILE A 149 -22.71 -2.79 16.00
CA ILE A 149 -23.59 -3.02 17.16
C ILE A 149 -25.04 -2.65 16.83
N GLY A 150 -25.24 -1.60 16.03
CA GLY A 150 -26.58 -1.15 15.68
C GLY A 150 -27.35 -2.08 14.75
N ASN A 151 -26.67 -2.98 14.01
CA ASN A 151 -27.34 -3.80 13.00
C ASN A 151 -26.52 -5.05 12.57
N PRO A 152 -26.42 -6.09 13.42
CA PRO A 152 -25.71 -7.32 13.09
C PRO A 152 -26.50 -8.15 12.07
N ASN A 153 -26.39 -7.77 10.80
CA ASN A 153 -27.04 -8.50 9.70
C ASN A 153 -26.02 -9.40 8.99
N PRO A 154 -26.46 -10.57 8.49
CA PRO A 154 -25.63 -11.39 7.62
C PRO A 154 -25.22 -10.62 6.36
N VAL A 155 -24.17 -11.10 5.69
CA VAL A 155 -23.70 -10.51 4.43
C VAL A 155 -24.82 -10.64 3.38
N PRO A 156 -25.22 -9.56 2.69
CA PRO A 156 -26.25 -9.62 1.66
C PRO A 156 -25.90 -10.63 0.56
N GLU A 157 -26.91 -11.33 0.02
CA GLU A 157 -26.68 -12.27 -1.09
C GLU A 157 -26.02 -11.56 -2.28
N GLY A 158 -24.99 -12.18 -2.85
CA GLY A 158 -24.21 -11.63 -3.95
C GLY A 158 -23.19 -10.54 -3.55
N CYS A 159 -23.05 -10.23 -2.26
CA CYS A 159 -22.00 -9.36 -1.74
C CYS A 159 -20.71 -10.14 -1.45
N TYR A 160 -19.62 -9.73 -2.10
CA TYR A 160 -18.29 -10.33 -1.95
C TYR A 160 -17.20 -9.28 -1.69
N SER A 161 -17.57 -8.20 -0.99
CA SER A 161 -16.63 -7.15 -0.61
C SER A 161 -17.09 -6.47 0.68
N PHE A 162 -16.15 -5.91 1.43
CA PHE A 162 -16.46 -5.15 2.64
C PHE A 162 -17.45 -3.99 2.36
N ASN A 163 -17.33 -3.36 1.20
CA ASN A 163 -18.09 -2.18 0.80
C ASN A 163 -19.59 -2.43 0.59
N CYS A 164 -20.03 -3.68 0.50
CA CYS A 164 -21.44 -4.04 0.36
C CYS A 164 -22.02 -4.71 1.62
N THR A 165 -21.25 -4.78 2.71
CA THR A 165 -21.76 -5.29 3.99
C THR A 165 -22.66 -4.26 4.67
N SER A 166 -23.59 -4.72 5.51
CA SER A 166 -24.49 -3.88 6.31
C SER A 166 -23.75 -2.91 7.23
N ALA A 167 -22.56 -3.28 7.68
CA ALA A 167 -21.70 -2.44 8.51
C ALA A 167 -21.10 -1.24 7.75
N TYR A 168 -21.06 -1.29 6.41
CA TYR A 168 -20.54 -0.21 5.58
C TYR A 168 -21.62 0.86 5.34
N THR A 169 -21.96 1.57 6.41
CA THR A 169 -22.97 2.64 6.39
C THR A 169 -22.48 3.88 5.64
N GLY A 170 -23.39 4.80 5.31
CA GLY A 170 -23.03 6.11 4.72
C GLY A 170 -22.01 6.89 5.56
N ALA A 171 -22.09 6.81 6.89
CA ALA A 171 -21.13 7.44 7.79
C ALA A 171 -19.73 6.82 7.69
N VAL A 172 -19.64 5.48 7.66
CA VAL A 172 -18.37 4.75 7.45
C VAL A 172 -17.77 5.14 6.10
N ARG A 173 -18.59 5.19 5.05
CA ARG A 173 -18.15 5.58 3.70
C ARG A 173 -17.61 7.01 3.66
N ILE A 174 -18.35 7.99 4.20
CA ILE A 174 -17.95 9.40 4.17
C ILE A 174 -16.66 9.62 4.96
N VAL A 175 -16.58 9.08 6.19
CA VAL A 175 -15.42 9.30 7.07
C VAL A 175 -14.20 8.52 6.59
N CYS A 176 -14.35 7.22 6.31
CA CYS A 176 -13.21 6.35 5.99
C CYS A 176 -12.75 6.54 4.56
N THR A 177 -13.67 6.69 3.60
CA THR A 177 -13.34 6.64 2.17
C THR A 177 -13.24 8.04 1.58
N ASP A 178 -14.24 8.89 1.81
CA ASP A 178 -14.26 10.19 1.12
C ASP A 178 -13.33 11.21 1.76
N VAL A 179 -13.27 11.30 3.10
CA VAL A 179 -12.40 12.30 3.74
C VAL A 179 -10.96 11.79 3.85
N LEU A 180 -10.76 10.61 4.45
CA LEU A 180 -9.42 10.12 4.77
C LEU A 180 -8.64 9.64 3.55
N ILE A 181 -9.22 8.77 2.70
CA ILE A 181 -8.48 8.23 1.55
C ILE A 181 -8.21 9.32 0.51
N ILE A 182 -9.18 10.19 0.21
CA ILE A 182 -8.98 11.28 -0.76
C ILE A 182 -7.92 12.26 -0.26
N SER A 183 -8.03 12.75 0.98
CA SER A 183 -7.06 13.71 1.52
C SER A 183 -5.64 13.15 1.52
N VAL A 184 -5.47 11.90 1.97
CA VAL A 184 -4.17 11.22 2.00
C VAL A 184 -3.63 10.98 0.57
N THR A 185 -4.49 10.64 -0.39
CA THR A 185 -4.11 10.43 -1.79
C THR A 185 -3.69 11.74 -2.46
N CYS A 186 -4.39 12.85 -2.18
CA CYS A 186 -4.01 14.18 -2.63
C CYS A 186 -2.64 14.57 -2.08
N VAL A 187 -2.41 14.43 -0.77
CA VAL A 187 -1.10 14.74 -0.15
C VAL A 187 0.01 13.89 -0.75
N LEU A 188 -0.22 12.59 -0.96
CA LEU A 188 0.76 11.69 -1.58
C LEU A 188 1.08 12.10 -3.02
N THR A 189 0.06 12.48 -3.79
CA THR A 189 0.23 12.91 -5.18
C THR A 189 1.02 14.23 -5.25
N LEU A 190 0.69 15.19 -4.39
CA LEU A 190 1.40 16.48 -4.31
C LEU A 190 2.86 16.31 -3.90
N LEU A 191 3.13 15.55 -2.82
CA LEU A 191 4.49 15.31 -2.36
C LEU A 191 5.30 14.50 -3.37
N GLY A 192 4.69 13.49 -4.00
CA GLY A 192 5.37 12.68 -5.01
C GLY A 192 5.71 13.48 -6.27
N SER A 193 4.78 14.32 -6.75
CA SER A 193 5.04 15.25 -7.86
C SER A 193 6.13 16.25 -7.52
N TYR A 194 6.11 16.81 -6.31
CA TYR A 194 7.17 17.73 -5.85
C TYR A 194 8.52 17.03 -5.76
N MET A 195 8.56 15.80 -5.26
CA MET A 195 9.78 14.98 -5.23
C MET A 195 10.33 14.72 -6.64
N ILE A 196 9.47 14.39 -7.61
CA ILE A 196 9.87 14.23 -9.02
C ILE A 196 10.50 15.53 -9.55
N TYR A 197 9.82 16.66 -9.34
CA TYR A 197 10.32 17.96 -9.75
C TYR A 197 11.73 18.22 -9.17
N LEU A 198 11.91 18.01 -7.87
CA LEU A 198 13.22 18.19 -7.22
C LEU A 198 14.27 17.21 -7.75
N TYR A 199 13.90 15.95 -8.00
CA TYR A 199 14.81 14.95 -8.54
C TYR A 199 15.33 15.36 -9.92
N HIS A 200 14.45 15.84 -10.81
CA HIS A 200 14.86 16.33 -12.12
C HIS A 200 15.68 17.61 -12.03
N LYS A 201 15.28 18.55 -11.16
CA LYS A 201 16.01 19.81 -10.93
C LYS A 201 17.45 19.57 -10.45
N TYR A 202 17.65 18.59 -9.57
CA TYR A 202 18.96 18.30 -8.96
C TYR A 202 19.67 17.07 -9.56
N ARG A 203 19.22 16.56 -10.72
CA ARG A 203 19.78 15.35 -11.35
C ARG A 203 21.29 15.42 -11.64
N LYS A 204 21.82 16.62 -11.88
CA LYS A 204 23.25 16.85 -12.18
C LYS A 204 24.18 16.75 -10.96
N ARG A 205 23.64 16.66 -9.74
CA ARG A 205 24.47 16.53 -8.53
C ARG A 205 25.09 15.13 -8.42
N GLU A 206 26.30 15.08 -7.90
CA GLU A 206 26.97 13.82 -7.57
C GLU A 206 26.38 13.26 -6.28
N TYR A 207 25.61 12.17 -6.41
CA TYR A 207 25.04 11.44 -5.29
C TYR A 207 25.82 10.15 -5.04
N SER A 208 25.86 9.72 -3.78
CA SER A 208 26.38 8.39 -3.48
C SER A 208 25.56 7.30 -4.20
N VAL A 209 26.18 6.16 -4.49
CA VAL A 209 25.52 5.03 -5.17
C VAL A 209 24.26 4.59 -4.40
N GLN A 210 24.32 4.63 -3.06
CA GLN A 210 23.21 4.25 -2.20
C GLN A 210 22.05 5.25 -2.25
N GLU A 211 22.34 6.54 -2.26
CA GLU A 211 21.31 7.58 -2.41
C GLU A 211 20.67 7.51 -3.79
N ARG A 212 21.47 7.30 -4.85
CA ARG A 212 20.95 7.15 -6.21
C ARG A 212 19.95 5.99 -6.30
N LYS A 213 20.32 4.82 -5.78
CA LYS A 213 19.42 3.65 -5.68
C LYS A 213 18.14 4.01 -4.94
N THR A 214 18.25 4.70 -3.81
CA THR A 214 17.08 4.98 -3.00
C THR A 214 16.16 6.02 -3.66
N ASN A 215 16.71 7.03 -4.32
CA ASN A 215 15.94 8.01 -5.09
C ASN A 215 15.22 7.34 -6.27
N THR A 216 15.92 6.47 -7.01
CA THR A 216 15.31 5.68 -8.09
C THR A 216 14.18 4.80 -7.58
N PHE A 217 14.37 4.12 -6.44
CA PHE A 217 13.30 3.34 -5.81
C PHE A 217 12.09 4.19 -5.45
N THR A 218 12.28 5.35 -4.81
CA THR A 218 11.16 6.21 -4.42
C THR A 218 10.39 6.76 -5.64
N LEU A 219 11.08 7.02 -6.76
CA LEU A 219 10.43 7.35 -8.03
C LEU A 219 9.55 6.20 -8.53
N TYR A 220 10.05 4.96 -8.51
CA TYR A 220 9.23 3.81 -8.89
C TYR A 220 8.02 3.65 -7.98
N VAL A 221 8.16 3.83 -6.67
CA VAL A 221 7.03 3.78 -5.73
C VAL A 221 5.96 4.82 -6.10
N PHE A 222 6.36 6.03 -6.45
CA PHE A 222 5.42 7.05 -6.91
C PHE A 222 4.75 6.67 -8.23
N TYR A 223 5.51 6.25 -9.26
CA TYR A 223 4.93 5.91 -10.55
C TYR A 223 3.96 4.74 -10.48
N VAL A 224 4.33 3.68 -9.75
CA VAL A 224 3.45 2.53 -9.54
C VAL A 224 2.17 2.98 -8.83
N ARG A 225 2.29 3.75 -7.75
CA ARG A 225 1.10 4.26 -7.03
C ARG A 225 0.23 5.17 -7.90
N PHE A 226 0.85 6.05 -8.67
CA PHE A 226 0.13 6.97 -9.55
C PHE A 226 -0.69 6.20 -10.60
N LEU A 227 -0.07 5.20 -11.24
CA LEU A 227 -0.74 4.37 -12.26
C LEU A 227 -1.76 3.39 -11.67
N CYS A 228 -1.47 2.76 -10.53
CA CYS A 228 -2.32 1.72 -9.97
C CYS A 228 -3.40 2.24 -9.00
N THR A 229 -3.26 3.46 -8.48
CA THR A 229 -4.22 4.02 -7.50
C THR A 229 -4.78 5.35 -7.97
N THR A 230 -3.93 6.34 -8.25
CA THR A 230 -4.39 7.70 -8.55
C THR A 230 -5.18 7.76 -9.86
N VAL A 231 -4.67 7.16 -10.94
CA VAL A 231 -5.34 7.13 -12.24
C VAL A 231 -6.69 6.40 -12.16
N PRO A 232 -6.79 5.15 -11.65
CA PRO A 232 -8.07 4.47 -11.48
C PRO A 232 -9.06 5.25 -10.61
N PHE A 233 -8.60 5.89 -9.54
CA PHE A 233 -9.44 6.73 -8.70
C PHE A 233 -10.01 7.93 -9.47
N PHE A 234 -9.20 8.64 -10.26
CA PHE A 234 -9.68 9.73 -11.11
C PHE A 234 -10.65 9.22 -12.19
N CYS A 235 -10.39 8.06 -12.79
CA CYS A 235 -11.30 7.45 -13.75
C CYS A 235 -12.66 7.12 -13.10
N GLU A 236 -12.66 6.49 -11.92
CA GLU A 236 -13.87 6.22 -11.14
C GLU A 236 -14.63 7.51 -10.83
N PHE A 237 -13.92 8.54 -10.35
CA PHE A 237 -14.51 9.83 -10.00
C PHE A 237 -15.19 10.47 -11.23
N MET A 238 -14.48 10.54 -12.35
CA MET A 238 -15.04 11.11 -13.59
C MET A 238 -16.23 10.31 -14.11
N LEU A 239 -16.16 8.98 -14.10
CA LEU A 239 -17.25 8.11 -14.55
C LEU A 239 -18.47 8.19 -13.63
N SER A 240 -18.25 8.25 -12.32
CA SER A 240 -19.32 8.40 -11.34
C SER A 240 -19.99 9.77 -11.43
N THR A 241 -19.24 10.85 -11.65
CA THR A 241 -19.81 12.21 -11.70
C THR A 241 -20.45 12.52 -13.05
N ILE A 242 -19.84 12.10 -14.17
CA ILE A 242 -20.30 12.46 -15.51
C ILE A 242 -21.36 11.48 -16.00
N ALA A 243 -21.13 10.18 -15.82
CA ALA A 243 -21.98 9.14 -16.39
C ALA A 243 -22.93 8.48 -15.37
N ASN A 244 -22.83 8.83 -14.08
CA ASN A 244 -23.52 8.13 -12.98
C ASN A 244 -23.21 6.61 -12.94
N ILE A 245 -22.06 6.21 -13.47
CA ILE A 245 -21.61 4.82 -13.49
C ILE A 245 -20.61 4.62 -12.34
N GLY A 246 -20.99 3.82 -11.35
CA GLY A 246 -20.06 3.37 -10.31
C GLY A 246 -19.28 2.15 -10.79
N LEU A 247 -18.06 2.34 -11.28
CA LEU A 247 -17.18 1.25 -11.71
C LEU A 247 -16.94 0.27 -10.55
N GLY A 248 -16.81 0.77 -9.31
CA GLY A 248 -16.68 -0.08 -8.13
C GLY A 248 -17.84 -1.07 -7.93
N LYS A 249 -19.05 -0.74 -8.40
CA LYS A 249 -20.21 -1.66 -8.38
C LYS A 249 -20.17 -2.69 -9.50
N ILE A 250 -19.54 -2.37 -10.62
CA ILE A 250 -19.49 -3.21 -11.83
C ILE A 250 -18.30 -4.17 -11.78
N ILE A 251 -17.14 -3.65 -11.37
CA ILE A 251 -15.87 -4.36 -11.41
C ILE A 251 -15.66 -5.20 -10.13
N GLY A 252 -16.43 -5.00 -9.06
CA GLY A 252 -16.38 -5.91 -7.89
C GLY A 252 -15.02 -5.95 -7.18
N PRO A 253 -14.52 -7.13 -6.72
CA PRO A 253 -13.31 -7.25 -5.91
C PRO A 253 -11.98 -6.96 -6.65
N TYR A 254 -12.00 -6.56 -7.92
CA TYR A 254 -10.79 -6.14 -8.66
C TYR A 254 -9.97 -5.05 -7.95
N GLY A 255 -10.58 -4.26 -7.07
CA GLY A 255 -9.85 -3.33 -6.19
C GLY A 255 -8.81 -4.05 -5.32
N ALA A 256 -9.11 -5.25 -4.83
CA ALA A 256 -8.20 -6.08 -4.04
C ALA A 256 -7.04 -6.61 -4.89
N VAL A 257 -7.33 -7.12 -6.10
CA VAL A 257 -6.30 -7.58 -7.05
C VAL A 257 -5.39 -6.41 -7.46
N GLY A 258 -5.97 -5.26 -7.81
CA GLY A 258 -5.22 -4.06 -8.18
C GLY A 258 -4.32 -3.56 -7.04
N ALA A 259 -4.82 -3.53 -5.81
CA ALA A 259 -4.02 -3.18 -4.63
C ALA A 259 -2.84 -4.14 -4.41
N LEU A 260 -3.03 -5.44 -4.67
CA LEU A 260 -1.96 -6.43 -4.55
C LEU A 260 -0.95 -6.36 -5.68
N ILE A 261 -1.38 -6.03 -6.91
CA ILE A 261 -0.47 -5.73 -8.02
C ILE A 261 0.40 -4.51 -7.68
N ASP A 262 -0.21 -3.43 -7.18
CA ASP A 262 0.51 -2.22 -6.72
C ASP A 262 1.57 -2.57 -5.66
N ASN A 263 1.18 -3.34 -4.64
CA ASN A 263 2.09 -3.76 -3.59
C ASN A 263 3.23 -4.66 -4.12
N LEU A 264 2.91 -5.64 -4.97
CA LEU A 264 3.89 -6.54 -5.58
C LEU A 264 4.89 -5.76 -6.44
N LEU A 265 4.41 -4.82 -7.27
CA LEU A 265 5.28 -3.99 -8.11
C LEU A 265 6.23 -3.12 -7.28
N LYS A 266 5.77 -2.54 -6.17
CA LYS A 266 6.64 -1.79 -5.24
C LYS A 266 7.71 -2.69 -4.61
N ILE A 267 7.34 -3.87 -4.14
CA ILE A 267 8.26 -4.85 -3.55
C ILE A 267 9.28 -5.32 -4.59
N PHE A 268 8.82 -5.62 -5.80
CA PHE A 268 9.64 -6.05 -6.91
C PHE A 268 10.62 -4.94 -7.35
N ALA A 269 10.16 -3.69 -7.43
CA ALA A 269 11.02 -2.54 -7.71
C ALA A 269 12.13 -2.39 -6.65
N TYR A 270 11.81 -2.57 -5.37
CA TYR A 270 12.82 -2.59 -4.31
C TYR A 270 13.83 -3.72 -4.49
N TYR A 271 13.34 -4.93 -4.78
CA TYR A 271 14.18 -6.10 -5.02
C TYR A 271 15.18 -5.88 -6.18
N LEU A 272 14.71 -5.32 -7.30
CA LEU A 272 15.55 -5.02 -8.46
C LEU A 272 16.63 -3.99 -8.15
N VAL A 273 16.27 -2.90 -7.47
CA VAL A 273 17.21 -1.82 -7.13
C VAL A 273 18.26 -2.27 -6.10
N THR A 274 17.88 -3.15 -5.17
CA THR A 274 18.77 -3.65 -4.10
C THR A 274 19.58 -4.88 -4.48
N ARG A 275 19.28 -5.52 -5.63
CA ARG A 275 20.05 -6.67 -6.10
C ARG A 275 21.53 -6.27 -6.24
N PRO A 276 22.47 -7.07 -5.72
CA PRO A 276 23.88 -6.84 -5.98
C PRO A 276 24.11 -6.90 -7.49
N GLN A 277 24.72 -5.86 -8.06
CA GLN A 277 25.17 -5.93 -9.44
C GLN A 277 26.29 -6.97 -9.47
N LYS A 278 26.12 -8.02 -10.29
CA LYS A 278 27.23 -8.93 -10.58
C LYS A 278 28.35 -8.06 -11.12
N LYS A 279 29.51 -8.05 -10.46
CA LYS A 279 30.72 -7.50 -11.07
C LYS A 279 30.96 -8.34 -12.32
N VAL A 280 30.57 -7.81 -13.48
CA VAL A 280 31.05 -8.33 -14.74
C VAL A 280 32.54 -8.03 -14.71
N VAL A 281 33.34 -9.04 -14.35
CA VAL A 281 34.79 -8.95 -14.43
C VAL A 281 35.07 -8.70 -15.90
N SER A 282 35.41 -7.46 -16.24
CA SER A 282 35.83 -7.12 -17.59
C SER A 282 37.13 -7.88 -17.84
N ILE A 283 37.07 -8.89 -18.72
CA ILE A 283 38.20 -9.71 -19.16
C ILE A 283 39.29 -8.84 -19.83
N ALA A 284 39.06 -7.54 -20.03
CA ALA A 284 40.03 -6.59 -20.54
C ALA A 284 41.31 -6.43 -19.70
N SER A 285 41.35 -6.92 -18.45
CA SER A 285 42.60 -6.92 -17.65
C SER A 285 43.45 -8.19 -17.83
N LEU A 286 42.97 -9.22 -18.54
CA LEU A 286 43.76 -10.44 -18.79
C LEU A 286 44.66 -10.36 -20.03
N ASN A 287 44.41 -9.42 -20.96
CA ASN A 287 45.24 -9.22 -22.16
C ASN A 287 46.38 -8.20 -21.97
N LYS A 288 46.68 -7.79 -20.73
CA LYS A 288 47.89 -7.00 -20.42
C LYS A 288 49.05 -7.85 -19.85
N LEU A 289 48.89 -9.16 -19.85
CA LEU A 289 49.89 -10.12 -19.35
C LEU A 289 50.33 -11.14 -20.42
N SER A 290 50.01 -10.91 -21.69
CA SER A 290 50.49 -11.70 -22.84
C SER A 290 51.35 -10.85 -23.76
#